data_AF-A0A285SNF0-F1
#
_entry.id   AF-A0A285SNF0-F1
#
_cell.length_a   1.000
_cell.length_b   1.000
_cell.length_c   1.000
_cell.angle_alpha   90.00
_cell.angle_beta   90.00
_cell.angle_gamma   90.00
#
_symmetry.space_group_name_H-M   'P 1'
#
loop_
_entity.id
_entity.type
_entity.pdbx_description
1 polymer ?
#
loop_
_entity_poly.entity_id
_entity_poly.type
_entity_poly.pdbx_seq_one_letter_code
_entity_poly.pdbx_strand_id
1 'polypeptide(L)' 'MSEPAPMIFGLAIHVVEEGTEISGPDGAKLIVTNTNVVQSGGKLYCTALTIEALRANSVKNSKAML' A
#
# COMPACT_ATOMS: atom_id res chain seq x y z
N MET A 1 4.96 -6.28 21.46
CA MET A 1 5.81 -5.50 20.54
C MET A 1 5.15 -5.59 19.19
N SER A 2 4.58 -4.51 18.65
CA SER A 2 3.94 -4.54 17.33
C SER A 2 5.03 -4.58 16.27
N GLU A 3 4.97 -5.57 15.37
CA GLU A 3 5.91 -5.67 14.27
C GLU A 3 5.95 -4.37 13.45
N PRO A 4 7.13 -3.94 12.97
CA PRO A 4 7.22 -2.76 12.13
C PRO A 4 6.37 -2.96 10.88
N ALA A 5 5.47 -2.00 10.60
CA ALA A 5 4.63 -2.05 9.42
C ALA A 5 5.52 -2.23 8.17
N PRO A 6 5.21 -3.20 7.29
CA PRO A 6 6.05 -3.46 6.12
C PRO A 6 6.16 -2.20 5.26
N MET A 7 7.38 -1.86 4.84
CA MET A 7 7.64 -0.70 3.98
C MET A 7 7.90 -1.14 2.55
N ILE A 8 7.28 -0.47 1.57
CA ILE A 8 7.62 -0.60 0.15
C ILE A 8 7.82 0.82 -0.40
N PHE A 9 8.89 1.02 -1.18
CA PHE A 9 9.29 2.33 -1.72
C PHE A 9 9.45 3.44 -0.65
N GLY A 10 9.81 3.08 0.58
CA GLY A 10 9.94 4.03 1.70
C GLY A 10 8.61 4.49 2.30
N LEU A 11 7.49 3.88 1.92
CA LEU A 11 6.16 4.18 2.44
C LEU A 11 5.68 3.05 3.36
N ALA A 12 5.04 3.41 4.47
CA ALA A 12 4.48 2.44 5.41
C ALA A 12 3.18 1.83 4.84
N ILE A 13 3.10 0.51 4.78
CA ILE A 13 1.94 -0.20 4.24
C ILE A 13 0.95 -0.54 5.33
N HIS A 14 -0.31 -0.21 5.05
CA HIS A 14 -1.48 -0.64 5.81
C HIS A 14 -2.33 -1.55 4.95
N VAL A 15 -2.39 -2.83 5.36
CA VAL A 15 -3.27 -3.81 4.73
C VAL A 15 -4.69 -3.56 5.20
N VAL A 16 -5.61 -3.37 4.27
CA VAL A 16 -7.02 -3.14 4.57
C VAL A 16 -7.88 -4.03 3.69
N GLU A 17 -9.12 -4.26 4.12
CA GLU A 17 -10.12 -4.97 3.32
C GLU A 17 -10.67 -4.06 2.22
N GLU A 18 -11.13 -4.67 1.14
CA GLU A 18 -11.88 -3.95 0.10
C GLU A 18 -13.14 -3.31 0.69
N GLY A 19 -13.44 -2.07 0.26
CA GLY A 19 -14.53 -1.28 0.82
C GLY A 19 -14.14 -0.46 2.05
N THR A 20 -12.90 -0.58 2.55
CA THR A 20 -12.42 0.27 3.65
C THR A 20 -12.39 1.74 3.21
N GLU A 21 -13.07 2.59 3.97
CA GLU A 21 -13.00 4.05 3.82
C GLU A 21 -11.76 4.61 4.54
N ILE A 22 -11.00 5.45 3.84
CA ILE A 22 -9.86 6.18 4.41
C ILE A 22 -9.97 7.67 4.08
N SER A 23 -9.27 8.49 4.86
CA SER A 23 -9.15 9.92 4.60
C SER A 23 -8.12 10.18 3.50
N GLY A 24 -8.59 10.74 2.40
CA GLY A 24 -7.76 11.24 1.31
C GLY A 24 -7.00 12.51 1.70
N PRO A 25 -6.03 12.91 0.86
CA PRO A 25 -5.16 14.06 1.12
C PRO A 25 -5.93 15.38 1.24
N ASP A 26 -7.05 15.53 0.53
CA ASP A 26 -7.89 16.73 0.54
C ASP A 26 -9.04 16.67 1.57
N GLY A 27 -9.00 15.68 2.48
CA GLY A 27 -10.09 15.40 3.43
C GLY A 27 -11.29 14.66 2.82
N ALA A 28 -11.26 14.37 1.52
CA ALA A 28 -12.26 13.53 0.86
C ALA A 28 -12.17 12.07 1.37
N LYS A 29 -13.30 11.38 1.48
CA LYS A 29 -13.31 9.94 1.77
C LYS A 29 -12.94 9.17 0.50
N LEU A 30 -11.93 8.30 0.61
CA LEU A 30 -11.52 7.39 -0.45
C LEU A 30 -11.88 5.97 -0.04
N ILE A 31 -12.35 5.17 -1.00
CA ILE A 31 -12.67 3.76 -0.78
C ILE A 31 -11.53 2.94 -1.39
N VAL A 32 -10.93 2.06 -0.59
CA VAL A 32 -9.93 1.12 -1.07
C VAL A 32 -10.65 -0.02 -1.79
N THR A 33 -10.40 -0.15 -3.09
CA THR A 33 -10.90 -1.26 -3.91
C THR A 33 -9.82 -2.33 -4.09
N ASN A 34 -10.20 -3.53 -4.54
CA ASN A 34 -9.25 -4.63 -4.76
C ASN A 34 -8.04 -4.25 -5.63
N THR A 35 -8.27 -3.39 -6.63
CA THR A 35 -7.30 -3.02 -7.65
C THR A 35 -6.55 -1.73 -7.36
N ASN A 36 -6.95 -0.96 -6.35
CA ASN A 36 -6.39 0.37 -6.12
C ASN A 36 -5.42 0.39 -4.94
N VAL A 37 -4.33 1.13 -5.11
CA VAL A 37 -3.44 1.53 -4.03
C VAL A 37 -3.69 2.99 -3.75
N VAL A 38 -4.03 3.32 -2.50
CA VAL A 38 -4.25 4.70 -2.11
C VAL A 38 -3.07 5.17 -1.27
N GLN A 39 -2.41 6.23 -1.73
CA GLN A 39 -1.37 6.90 -0.96
C GLN A 39 -1.98 8.08 -0.21
N SER A 40 -1.84 8.11 1.11
CA SER A 40 -2.26 9.24 1.95
C SER A 40 -1.29 9.44 3.10
N GLY A 41 -0.78 10.66 3.26
CA GLY A 41 0.10 11.04 4.40
C GLY A 41 1.35 10.17 4.59
N GLY A 42 2.00 9.73 3.51
CA GLY A 42 3.20 8.86 3.58
C GLY A 42 2.90 7.38 3.87
N LYS A 43 1.62 6.99 3.84
CA LYS A 43 1.15 5.61 3.99
C LYS A 43 0.53 5.13 2.69
N LEU A 44 0.68 3.83 2.42
CA LEU A 44 0.00 3.15 1.34
C LEU A 44 -1.08 2.24 1.93
N TYR A 45 -2.30 2.39 1.44
CA TYR A 45 -3.46 1.57 1.79
C TYR A 45 -3.84 0.73 0.58
N CYS A 46 -3.80 -0.59 0.78
CA CYS A 46 -4.10 -1.53 -0.29
C CYS A 46 -4.50 -2.88 0.29
N THR A 47 -5.13 -3.71 -0.55
CA THR A 47 -5.54 -5.06 -0.16
C THR A 47 -4.33 -6.01 -0.12
N ALA A 48 -4.48 -7.13 0.58
CA ALA A 48 -3.42 -8.14 0.68
C ALA A 48 -2.92 -8.62 -0.69
N LEU A 49 -3.85 -8.80 -1.64
CA LEU A 49 -3.57 -9.28 -3.00
C LEU A 49 -2.73 -8.26 -3.78
N THR A 50 -3.05 -6.96 -3.64
CA THR A 50 -2.26 -5.87 -4.23
C THR A 50 -0.87 -5.77 -3.62
N ILE A 51 -0.71 -6.05 -2.31
CA ILE A 51 0.59 -6.04 -1.64
C ILE A 51 1.50 -7.14 -2.15
N GLU A 52 0.97 -8.35 -2.35
CA GLU A 52 1.76 -9.46 -2.93
C GLU A 52 2.25 -9.09 -4.34
N ALA A 53 1.39 -8.47 -5.16
CA ALA A 53 1.76 -7.98 -6.48
C ALA A 53 2.81 -6.85 -6.43
N LEU A 54 2.69 -5.92 -5.47
CA LEU A 54 3.66 -4.83 -5.25
C LEU A 54 5.01 -5.38 -4.77
N ARG A 55 5.01 -6.35 -3.85
CA ARG A 55 6.24 -7.02 -3.40
C ARG A 55 6.94 -7.75 -4.53
N ALA A 56 6.18 -8.51 -5.34
CA ALA A 56 6.73 -9.22 -6.48
C ALA A 56 7.36 -8.26 -7.52
N ASN A 57 6.75 -7.09 -7.76
CA ASN A 57 7.31 -6.06 -8.63
C ASN A 57 8.50 -5.32 -8.01
N SER A 58 8.45 -5.01 -6.72
CA SER A 58 9.57 -4.37 -6.02
C SER A 58 10.83 -5.24 -6.06
N VAL A 59 10.68 -6.57 -5.94
CA VAL A 59 11.80 -7.53 -6.04
C VAL A 59 12.32 -7.64 -7.48
N LYS A 60 11.44 -7.53 -8.50
CA LYS A 60 11.89 -7.49 -9.91
C LYS A 60 12.68 -6.23 -10.22
N ASN A 61 12.25 -5.07 -9.70
CA ASN A 61 12.89 -3.80 -10.01
C ASN A 61 14.24 -3.63 -9.29
N SER A 62 14.40 -4.18 -8.08
CA SER A 62 15.71 -4.23 -7.40
C SER A 62 16.69 -5.20 -8.05
N LYS A 63 16.21 -6.19 -8.81
CA LYS A 63 17.05 -7.12 -9.59
C LYS A 63 17.41 -6.60 -10.98
N ALA A 64 16.69 -5.59 -11.49
CA ALA A 64 16.94 -4.97 -12.80
C ALA A 64 17.98 -3.82 -12.74
N MET A 65 18.43 -3.43 -11.55
CA MET A 65 19.47 -2.41 -11.34
C MET A 65 20.86 -3.00 -11.01
N LEU A 66 21.08 -4.29 -11.28
CA LEU A 66 22.37 -4.97 -11.14
C LEU A 66 22.95 -5.36 -12.50
#